data_AF-A0A8H6HHE5-F1
#
_entry.id   AF-A0A8H6HHE5-F1
#
_cell.length_a   1.000
_cell.length_b   1.000
_cell.length_c   1.000
_cell.angle_alpha   90.00
_cell.angle_beta   90.00
_cell.angle_gamma   90.00
#
_symmetry.space_group_name_H-M   'P 1'
#
loop_
_entity.id
_entity.type
_entity.pdbx_description
1 polymer ?
#
loop_
_entity_poly.entity_id
_entity_poly.type
_entity_poly.pdbx_seq_one_letter_code
_entity_poly.pdbx_strand_id
1 'polypeptide(L)'
;MYDSLKVETSGTWPLRSVYGNILVAKLTYDGCVCDVEEKDRSLIEMLVYSFIEDEASYHQFLVIKHPLRPDHTPFLVLSPISPMQSTFEHTPIYQGDLLMNMVPHFHWLNLIMLLNFPSPGPEIAEKEIRLRIFDALTPFIPKADIPEFFDVLDMCDGAVIGSVMRQILLSGSSANISPFDLNVILAHDREDPLNSFLYRLGYQSSVEEPVKELCGNSVDRVEVYRRGTGADIQRITALVSKEEAISVLLRSPFTGQMNALTSTTLGSYYPRLTFRNESLSLEGFDQSTLPASVRPPTFALYPDNSHWSNPCGIYCPATWRKTRNDRGLALYRWSAHPQAESPPQFWGRPAVSDVQQEHLWTADLLSWKLCHRCANPNCPNMGLYDSRSQFLLV
;
A
#
# COMPACT_ATOMS: atom_id res chain seq x y z
N MET A 1 -46.30 -39.58 -15.23
CA MET A 1 -45.42 -40.47 -14.46
C MET A 1 -44.01 -40.31 -15.01
N TYR A 2 -43.34 -39.25 -14.59
CA TYR A 2 -41.91 -39.11 -14.30
C TYR A 2 -41.67 -37.64 -13.94
N ASP A 3 -41.21 -37.44 -12.71
CA ASP A 3 -40.82 -36.16 -12.11
C ASP A 3 -39.58 -35.56 -12.78
N SER A 4 -39.50 -34.23 -12.77
CA SER A 4 -38.22 -33.53 -12.72
C SER A 4 -38.32 -32.37 -11.74
N LEU A 5 -37.62 -32.56 -10.63
CA LEU A 5 -37.42 -31.66 -9.50
C LEU A 5 -36.87 -30.29 -9.92
N LYS A 6 -37.39 -29.27 -9.23
CA LYS A 6 -36.80 -27.94 -9.07
C LYS A 6 -35.45 -28.05 -8.36
N VAL A 7 -34.43 -27.40 -8.94
CA VAL A 7 -33.17 -27.10 -8.23
C VAL A 7 -33.34 -25.74 -7.54
N GLU A 8 -33.32 -25.76 -6.21
CA GLU A 8 -33.15 -24.58 -5.38
C GLU A 8 -31.70 -24.08 -5.52
N THR A 9 -31.52 -22.88 -6.04
CA THR A 9 -30.26 -22.14 -5.93
C THR A 9 -30.32 -21.26 -4.69
N SER A 10 -30.00 -21.84 -3.53
CA SER A 10 -29.68 -21.10 -2.31
C SER A 10 -28.26 -20.54 -2.41
N GLY A 11 -28.13 -19.23 -2.57
CA GLY A 11 -26.85 -18.53 -2.62
C GLY A 11 -26.99 -17.13 -3.22
N THR A 12 -27.72 -16.25 -2.53
CA THR A 12 -27.92 -14.84 -2.90
C THR A 12 -26.59 -14.08 -2.89
N TRP A 13 -26.15 -13.61 -4.05
CA TRP A 13 -25.21 -12.48 -4.14
C TRP A 13 -25.97 -11.19 -3.80
N PRO A 14 -25.40 -10.22 -3.06
CA PRO A 14 -26.10 -8.99 -2.70
C PRO A 14 -26.38 -8.15 -3.95
N LEU A 15 -27.57 -7.54 -3.96
CA LEU A 15 -28.23 -6.92 -5.10
C LEU A 15 -27.49 -5.67 -5.61
N ARG A 16 -27.09 -5.72 -6.89
CA ARG A 16 -26.83 -4.53 -7.70
C ARG A 16 -28.18 -3.89 -8.05
N SER A 17 -28.39 -2.62 -7.73
CA SER A 17 -29.58 -1.89 -8.16
C SER A 17 -29.31 -1.24 -9.51
N VAL A 18 -29.98 -1.75 -10.55
CA VAL A 18 -29.99 -1.16 -11.89
C VAL A 18 -31.15 -0.18 -11.96
N TYR A 19 -30.88 1.10 -12.17
CA TYR A 19 -31.88 2.14 -12.37
C TYR A 19 -31.91 2.51 -13.85
N GLY A 20 -32.82 1.89 -14.60
CA GLY A 20 -32.86 2.02 -16.06
C GLY A 20 -31.61 1.41 -16.72
N ASN A 21 -30.85 2.23 -17.45
CA ASN A 21 -29.58 1.88 -18.08
C ASN A 21 -28.39 2.34 -17.24
N ILE A 22 -28.51 2.53 -15.92
CA ILE A 22 -27.42 3.04 -15.08
C ILE A 22 -27.13 2.03 -13.95
N LEU A 23 -25.90 1.53 -13.91
CA LEU A 23 -25.36 0.76 -12.81
C LEU A 23 -24.98 1.72 -11.70
N VAL A 24 -25.52 1.48 -10.52
CA VAL A 24 -25.23 2.26 -9.33
C VAL A 24 -24.48 1.38 -8.34
N ALA A 25 -23.25 1.76 -7.99
CA ALA A 25 -22.50 1.13 -6.92
C ALA A 25 -22.30 2.12 -5.77
N LYS A 26 -22.66 1.70 -4.55
CA LYS A 26 -22.42 2.44 -3.31
C LYS A 26 -21.18 1.86 -2.64
N LEU A 27 -20.20 2.70 -2.32
CA LEU A 27 -18.91 2.29 -1.75
C LEU A 27 -18.74 2.88 -0.36
N THR A 28 -18.52 2.08 0.67
CA THR A 28 -18.16 2.55 2.02
C THR A 28 -16.86 3.36 2.02
N TYR A 29 -16.56 4.04 3.13
CA TYR A 29 -15.35 4.86 3.27
C TYR A 29 -14.05 4.07 3.06
N ASP A 30 -14.04 2.80 3.44
CA ASP A 30 -12.95 1.85 3.24
C ASP A 30 -12.96 1.18 1.85
N GLY A 31 -13.84 1.63 0.94
CA GLY A 31 -13.89 1.19 -0.46
C GLY A 31 -14.67 -0.09 -0.71
N CYS A 32 -15.35 -0.66 0.30
CA CYS A 32 -16.18 -1.84 0.10
C CYS A 32 -17.50 -1.49 -0.60
N VAL A 33 -17.92 -2.28 -1.58
CA VAL A 33 -19.25 -2.16 -2.17
C VAL A 33 -20.29 -2.55 -1.10
N CYS A 34 -21.24 -1.68 -0.83
CA CYS A 34 -22.37 -1.95 0.05
C CYS A 34 -23.70 -1.80 -0.68
N ASP A 35 -24.74 -2.37 -0.08
CA ASP A 35 -26.07 -2.36 -0.67
C ASP A 35 -26.60 -0.93 -0.79
N VAL A 36 -27.17 -0.64 -1.96
CA VAL A 36 -28.00 0.54 -2.18
C VAL A 36 -29.29 0.33 -1.38
N GLU A 37 -29.50 1.16 -0.36
CA GLU A 37 -30.68 1.10 0.51
C GLU A 37 -31.79 2.00 -0.03
N GLU A 38 -33.05 1.78 0.38
CA GLU A 38 -34.19 2.59 -0.07
C GLU A 38 -34.00 4.09 0.23
N LYS A 39 -33.28 4.44 1.31
CA LYS A 39 -32.94 5.84 1.65
C LYS A 39 -32.03 6.52 0.62
N ASP A 40 -31.27 5.74 -0.15
CA ASP A 40 -30.35 6.25 -1.18
C ASP A 40 -31.10 6.53 -2.49
N ARG A 41 -32.32 5.98 -2.64
CA ARG A 41 -33.11 6.02 -3.88
C ARG A 41 -33.40 7.44 -4.36
N SER A 42 -33.87 8.34 -3.49
CA SER A 42 -34.20 9.71 -3.89
C SER A 42 -32.97 10.51 -4.33
N LEU A 43 -31.81 10.23 -3.74
CA LEU A 43 -30.55 10.81 -4.19
C LEU A 43 -30.17 10.22 -5.55
N ILE A 44 -30.20 8.90 -5.71
CA ILE A 44 -29.90 8.23 -6.97
C ILE A 44 -30.81 8.76 -8.08
N GLU A 45 -32.12 8.85 -7.84
CA GLU A 45 -33.09 9.40 -8.79
C GLU A 45 -32.75 10.85 -9.15
N MET A 46 -32.50 11.73 -8.17
CA MET A 46 -32.09 13.12 -8.42
C MET A 46 -30.81 13.21 -9.26
N LEU A 47 -29.82 12.37 -8.97
CA LEU A 47 -28.55 12.32 -9.69
C LEU A 47 -28.72 11.82 -11.12
N VAL A 48 -29.49 10.75 -11.29
CA VAL A 48 -29.85 10.19 -12.60
C VAL A 48 -30.64 11.21 -13.42
N TYR A 49 -31.60 11.93 -12.82
CA TYR A 49 -32.35 13.00 -13.49
C TYR A 49 -31.44 14.16 -13.91
N SER A 50 -30.57 14.64 -13.01
CA SER A 50 -29.61 15.70 -13.34
C SER A 50 -28.64 15.32 -14.46
N PHE A 51 -28.33 14.02 -14.57
CA PHE A 51 -27.46 13.46 -15.60
C PHE A 51 -28.19 13.30 -16.95
N ILE A 52 -29.50 13.05 -16.94
CA ILE A 52 -30.33 12.91 -18.15
C ILE A 52 -30.66 14.26 -18.78
N GLU A 53 -30.84 15.32 -17.99
CA GLU A 53 -31.17 16.66 -18.49
C GLU A 53 -29.99 17.38 -19.17
N ASP A 54 -28.76 16.92 -18.94
CA ASP A 54 -27.55 17.46 -19.55
C ASP A 54 -27.21 16.67 -20.83
N GLU A 55 -27.81 17.05 -21.96
CA GLU A 55 -27.67 16.35 -23.26
C GLU A 55 -26.22 16.20 -23.75
N ALA A 56 -25.27 16.95 -23.19
CA ALA A 56 -23.84 16.85 -23.49
C ALA A 56 -23.08 15.74 -22.72
N SER A 57 -23.74 15.03 -21.79
CA SER A 57 -23.07 14.28 -20.72
C SER A 57 -23.22 12.76 -20.78
N TYR A 58 -23.83 12.21 -21.84
CA TYR A 58 -24.07 10.75 -22.05
C TYR A 58 -22.80 9.85 -22.07
N HIS A 59 -21.61 10.43 -21.92
CA HIS A 59 -20.32 9.74 -21.99
C HIS A 59 -19.44 9.88 -20.74
N GLN A 60 -19.94 10.46 -19.65
CA GLN A 60 -19.15 10.68 -18.43
C GLN A 60 -19.61 9.79 -17.26
N PHE A 61 -18.66 9.33 -16.44
CA PHE A 61 -18.97 8.83 -15.11
C PHE A 61 -19.14 10.01 -14.16
N LEU A 62 -20.15 9.92 -13.30
CA LEU A 62 -20.33 10.85 -12.21
C LEU A 62 -19.98 10.15 -10.90
N VAL A 63 -18.80 10.46 -10.35
CA VAL A 63 -18.40 10.05 -9.00
C VAL A 63 -18.82 11.16 -8.05
N ILE A 64 -19.88 10.95 -7.28
CA ILE A 64 -20.44 12.00 -6.43
C ILE A 64 -20.09 11.76 -4.97
N LYS A 65 -19.48 12.76 -4.36
CA LYS A 65 -19.38 12.88 -2.90
C LYS A 65 -20.69 13.41 -2.37
N HIS A 66 -21.34 12.66 -1.48
CA HIS A 66 -22.59 13.06 -0.84
C HIS A 66 -22.44 14.42 -0.12
N PRO A 67 -23.19 15.48 -0.49
CA PRO A 67 -22.90 16.85 -0.03
C PRO A 67 -23.33 17.18 1.41
N LEU A 68 -24.09 16.30 2.09
CA LEU A 68 -24.77 16.67 3.34
C LEU A 68 -24.12 16.18 4.65
N ARG A 69 -23.02 15.40 4.63
CA ARG A 69 -22.28 15.02 5.87
C ARG A 69 -20.77 14.80 5.60
N PRO A 70 -19.87 15.57 6.23
CA PRO A 70 -18.43 15.46 5.98
C PRO A 70 -17.77 14.17 6.46
N ASP A 71 -18.39 13.41 7.38
CA ASP A 71 -17.58 12.45 8.17
C ASP A 71 -17.80 10.95 7.89
N HIS A 72 -18.86 10.48 7.20
CA HIS A 72 -19.10 9.02 7.10
C HIS A 72 -19.90 8.53 5.87
N THR A 73 -19.81 9.19 4.71
CA THR A 73 -20.76 8.88 3.61
C THR A 73 -20.13 8.09 2.45
N PRO A 74 -20.77 7.00 1.98
CA PRO A 74 -20.30 6.22 0.84
C PRO A 74 -20.33 6.99 -0.49
N PHE A 75 -19.48 6.58 -1.45
CA PHE A 75 -19.43 7.13 -2.81
C PHE A 75 -20.40 6.39 -3.72
N LEU A 76 -21.00 7.10 -4.68
CA LEU A 76 -21.86 6.51 -5.70
C LEU A 76 -21.11 6.52 -7.06
N VAL A 77 -20.97 5.36 -7.70
CA VAL A 77 -20.44 5.24 -9.07
C VAL A 77 -21.59 4.91 -10.00
N LEU A 78 -21.86 5.81 -10.95
CA LEU A 78 -22.87 5.64 -12.00
C LEU A 78 -22.20 5.23 -13.31
N SER A 79 -22.52 4.07 -13.86
CA SER A 79 -22.04 3.63 -15.19
C SER A 79 -23.23 3.29 -16.09
N PRO A 80 -23.31 3.80 -17.33
CA PRO A 80 -24.35 3.36 -18.24
C PRO A 80 -24.18 1.86 -18.59
N ILE A 81 -25.20 1.05 -18.32
CA ILE A 81 -25.42 -0.30 -18.85
C ILE A 81 -26.22 -0.14 -20.12
N SER A 82 -25.59 -0.17 -21.29
CA SER A 82 -26.35 -0.16 -22.54
C SER A 82 -27.08 -1.50 -22.74
N PRO A 83 -28.42 -1.54 -22.84
CA PRO A 83 -29.11 -2.69 -23.40
C PRO A 83 -29.13 -2.53 -24.92
N MET A 84 -28.52 -3.48 -25.64
CA MET A 84 -28.68 -3.62 -27.10
C MET A 84 -30.15 -3.50 -27.51
N GLN A 85 -30.45 -2.57 -28.41
CA GLN A 85 -31.21 -2.74 -29.67
C GLN A 85 -31.91 -1.42 -30.08
N SER A 86 -31.18 -0.52 -30.73
CA SER A 86 -31.66 0.18 -31.93
C SER A 86 -30.50 0.91 -32.62
N THR A 87 -30.18 0.44 -33.83
CA THR A 87 -29.64 1.09 -35.04
C THR A 87 -28.86 2.42 -35.03
N PHE A 88 -28.35 2.91 -33.91
CA PHE A 88 -27.33 3.94 -33.90
C PHE A 88 -25.96 3.29 -33.86
N GLU A 89 -25.10 3.69 -34.80
CA GLU A 89 -23.66 3.39 -34.86
C GLU A 89 -22.95 4.02 -33.64
N HIS A 90 -23.30 3.58 -32.44
CA HIS A 90 -22.68 4.03 -31.21
C HIS A 90 -21.31 3.36 -31.11
N THR A 91 -20.28 4.19 -31.24
CA THR A 91 -18.91 3.85 -30.88
C THR A 91 -18.93 3.19 -29.50
N PRO A 92 -18.56 1.91 -29.37
CA PRO A 92 -18.52 1.27 -28.07
C PRO A 92 -17.52 2.06 -27.23
N ILE A 93 -18.00 2.70 -26.16
CA ILE A 93 -17.08 3.28 -25.19
C ILE A 93 -16.36 2.09 -24.57
N TYR A 94 -15.09 1.92 -24.93
CA TYR A 94 -14.30 0.79 -24.48
C TYR A 94 -14.15 0.91 -22.97
N GLN A 95 -14.70 -0.05 -22.23
CA GLN A 95 -14.62 -0.12 -20.76
C GLN A 95 -13.18 0.05 -20.26
N GLY A 96 -12.19 -0.36 -21.05
CA GLY A 96 -10.77 -0.13 -20.79
C GLY A 96 -10.38 1.36 -20.76
N ASP A 97 -10.81 2.17 -21.72
CA ASP A 97 -10.49 3.60 -21.78
C ASP A 97 -11.07 4.35 -20.58
N LEU A 98 -12.28 3.96 -20.21
CA LEU A 98 -12.98 4.46 -19.03
C LEU A 98 -12.21 4.14 -17.73
N LEU A 99 -11.82 2.87 -17.54
CA LEU A 99 -11.02 2.44 -16.39
C LEU A 99 -9.65 3.14 -16.37
N MET A 100 -8.99 3.27 -17.52
CA MET A 100 -7.69 3.96 -17.65
C MET A 100 -7.74 5.41 -17.19
N ASN A 101 -8.88 6.10 -17.33
CA ASN A 101 -9.05 7.48 -16.87
C ASN A 101 -9.37 7.57 -15.36
N MET A 102 -10.01 6.56 -14.79
CA MET A 102 -10.41 6.56 -13.37
C MET A 102 -9.28 6.08 -12.45
N VAL A 103 -8.50 5.11 -12.91
CA VAL A 103 -7.49 4.38 -12.14
C VAL A 103 -6.38 5.27 -11.55
N PRO A 104 -5.91 6.36 -12.21
CA PRO A 104 -5.00 7.33 -11.59
C PRO A 104 -5.51 7.94 -10.28
N HIS A 105 -6.83 7.98 -10.09
CA HIS A 105 -7.49 8.52 -8.91
C HIS A 105 -7.82 7.46 -7.85
N PHE A 106 -7.58 6.18 -8.13
CA PHE A 106 -7.90 5.12 -7.19
C PHE A 106 -6.92 5.10 -6.03
N HIS A 107 -7.43 4.89 -4.82
CA HIS A 107 -6.61 4.49 -3.69
C HIS A 107 -5.94 3.14 -3.98
N TRP A 108 -4.79 2.90 -3.36
CA TRP A 108 -4.04 1.65 -3.51
C TRP A 108 -4.89 0.40 -3.32
N LEU A 109 -5.74 0.36 -2.28
CA LEU A 109 -6.63 -0.77 -2.02
C LEU A 109 -7.60 -1.04 -3.18
N ASN A 110 -8.09 0.00 -3.86
CA ASN A 110 -8.97 -0.14 -5.01
C ASN A 110 -8.23 -0.73 -6.23
N LEU A 111 -6.96 -0.36 -6.43
CA LEU A 111 -6.12 -0.99 -7.46
C LEU A 111 -5.92 -2.48 -7.18
N ILE A 112 -5.63 -2.82 -5.92
CA ILE A 112 -5.46 -4.22 -5.51
C ILE A 112 -6.76 -5.02 -5.70
N MET A 113 -7.92 -4.42 -5.42
CA MET A 113 -9.20 -5.06 -5.73
C MET A 113 -9.38 -5.26 -7.23
N LEU A 114 -9.02 -4.27 -8.05
CA LEU A 114 -9.16 -4.32 -9.51
C LEU A 114 -8.35 -5.46 -10.15
N LEU A 115 -7.25 -5.90 -9.54
CA LEU A 115 -6.49 -7.09 -9.94
C LEU A 115 -7.30 -8.39 -9.88
N ASN A 116 -8.42 -8.42 -9.15
CA ASN A 116 -9.29 -9.59 -9.03
C ASN A 116 -10.44 -9.59 -10.04
N PHE A 117 -10.55 -8.55 -10.88
CA PHE A 117 -11.64 -8.40 -11.81
C PHE A 117 -11.31 -9.13 -13.13
N PRO A 118 -12.31 -9.45 -13.96
CA PRO A 118 -12.06 -9.86 -15.34
C PRO A 118 -11.27 -8.81 -16.12
N SER A 119 -10.60 -9.25 -17.18
CA SER A 119 -9.95 -8.34 -18.15
C SER A 119 -10.94 -7.27 -18.64
N PRO A 120 -10.52 -5.99 -18.72
CA PRO A 120 -9.13 -5.49 -18.65
C PRO A 120 -8.65 -5.04 -17.26
N GLY A 121 -9.38 -5.32 -16.17
CA GLY A 121 -9.08 -4.80 -14.82
C GLY A 121 -7.62 -5.02 -14.37
N PRO A 122 -7.10 -6.27 -14.37
CA PRO A 122 -5.75 -6.55 -13.91
C PRO A 122 -4.66 -5.83 -14.71
N GLU A 123 -4.76 -5.83 -16.04
CA GLU A 123 -3.79 -5.20 -16.95
C GLU A 123 -3.68 -3.69 -16.68
N ILE A 124 -4.82 -3.03 -16.45
CA ILE A 124 -4.89 -1.59 -16.17
C ILE A 124 -4.34 -1.29 -14.76
N ALA A 125 -4.71 -2.10 -13.76
CA ALA A 125 -4.23 -1.94 -12.39
C ALA A 125 -2.71 -2.13 -12.28
N GLU A 126 -2.15 -3.16 -12.93
CA GLU A 126 -0.71 -3.42 -12.96
C GLU A 126 0.05 -2.27 -13.62
N LYS A 127 -0.46 -1.77 -14.76
CA LYS A 127 0.12 -0.63 -15.46
C LYS A 127 0.16 0.61 -14.57
N GLU A 128 -0.94 0.92 -13.89
CA GLU A 128 -1.01 2.06 -12.96
C GLU A 128 -0.07 1.89 -11.76
N ILE A 129 -0.02 0.70 -11.16
CA ILE A 129 0.88 0.44 -10.03
C ILE A 129 2.33 0.69 -10.46
N ARG A 130 2.73 0.21 -11.64
CA ARG A 130 4.07 0.45 -12.19
C ARG A 130 4.32 1.93 -12.43
N LEU A 131 3.36 2.66 -12.98
CA LEU A 131 3.46 4.11 -13.16
C LEU A 131 3.71 4.84 -11.84
N ARG A 132 2.94 4.53 -10.79
CA ARG A 132 3.12 5.12 -9.45
C ARG A 132 4.50 4.85 -8.86
N ILE A 133 5.01 3.62 -9.01
CA ILE A 133 6.36 3.26 -8.58
C ILE A 133 7.41 4.11 -9.32
N PHE A 134 7.29 4.20 -10.64
CA PHE A 134 8.26 4.92 -11.48
C PHE A 134 8.22 6.43 -11.20
N ASP A 135 7.03 7.00 -11.09
CA ASP A 135 6.85 8.42 -10.82
C ASP A 135 7.36 8.80 -9.42
N ALA A 136 7.20 7.94 -8.41
CA ALA A 136 7.75 8.15 -7.07
C ALA A 136 9.30 8.09 -7.03
N LEU A 137 9.93 7.33 -7.94
CA LEU A 137 11.39 7.21 -8.04
C LEU A 137 12.04 8.27 -8.94
N THR A 138 11.28 8.83 -9.89
CA THR A 138 11.77 9.79 -10.89
C THR A 138 12.49 11.03 -10.31
N PRO A 139 12.12 11.55 -9.12
CA PRO A 139 12.88 12.64 -8.49
C PRO A 139 14.33 12.29 -8.14
N PHE A 140 14.67 11.01 -8.02
CA PHE A 140 15.99 10.53 -7.60
C PHE A 140 16.72 9.78 -8.73
N ILE A 141 16.01 8.93 -9.44
CA ILE A 141 16.56 8.10 -10.52
C ILE A 141 15.93 8.57 -11.84
N PRO A 142 16.72 8.92 -12.87
CA PRO A 142 16.14 9.29 -14.15
C PRO A 142 15.28 8.16 -14.70
N LYS A 143 14.14 8.49 -15.32
CA LYS A 143 13.13 7.51 -15.72
C LYS A 143 13.65 6.38 -16.60
N ALA A 144 14.65 6.67 -17.44
CA ALA A 144 15.30 5.68 -18.31
C ALA A 144 16.14 4.65 -17.54
N ASP A 145 16.65 5.00 -16.36
CA ASP A 145 17.55 4.19 -15.53
C ASP A 145 16.80 3.42 -14.43
N ILE A 146 15.48 3.65 -14.25
CA ILE A 146 14.67 2.95 -13.23
C ILE A 146 14.66 1.43 -13.40
N PRO A 147 14.55 0.85 -14.62
CA PRO A 147 14.66 -0.59 -14.79
C PRO A 147 15.99 -1.16 -14.27
N GLU A 148 17.12 -0.55 -14.66
CA GLU A 148 18.45 -0.97 -14.19
C GLU A 148 18.61 -0.77 -12.69
N PHE A 149 17.99 0.27 -12.10
CA PHE A 149 17.97 0.45 -10.66
C PHE A 149 17.33 -0.74 -9.93
N PHE A 150 16.27 -1.35 -10.48
CA PHE A 150 15.67 -2.54 -9.88
C PHE A 150 16.54 -3.79 -10.04
N ASP A 151 17.27 -3.92 -11.16
CA ASP A 151 18.28 -4.97 -11.32
C ASP A 151 19.41 -4.81 -10.29
N VAL A 152 19.83 -3.55 -10.04
CA VAL A 152 20.82 -3.21 -9.02
C VAL A 152 20.31 -3.54 -7.62
N LEU A 153 19.05 -3.19 -7.29
CA LEU A 153 18.45 -3.57 -6.01
C LEU A 153 18.43 -5.08 -5.82
N ASP A 154 18.13 -5.85 -6.87
CA ASP A 154 18.15 -7.31 -6.83
C ASP A 154 19.55 -7.85 -6.52
N MET A 155 20.57 -7.35 -7.22
CA MET A 155 21.98 -7.72 -6.97
C MET A 155 22.43 -7.39 -5.54
N CYS A 156 21.87 -6.34 -4.94
CA CYS A 156 22.21 -5.90 -3.58
C CYS A 156 21.40 -6.61 -2.47
N ASP A 157 20.46 -7.50 -2.80
CA ASP A 157 19.40 -7.95 -1.88
C ASP A 157 18.72 -6.76 -1.16
N GLY A 158 18.53 -5.66 -1.91
CA GLY A 158 18.14 -4.37 -1.39
C GLY A 158 16.63 -4.11 -1.47
N ALA A 159 16.20 -3.07 -0.77
CA ALA A 159 14.83 -2.59 -0.82
C ALA A 159 14.74 -1.07 -0.67
N VAL A 160 13.80 -0.45 -1.37
CA VAL A 160 13.38 0.93 -1.15
C VAL A 160 12.46 0.99 0.06
N ILE A 161 12.69 1.95 0.97
CA ILE A 161 11.90 2.16 2.19
C ILE A 161 11.53 3.64 2.36
N GLY A 162 10.82 3.96 3.45
CA GLY A 162 10.64 5.34 3.88
C GLY A 162 9.59 6.14 3.08
N SER A 163 9.89 7.40 2.79
CA SER A 163 8.93 8.37 2.24
C SER A 163 8.43 8.01 0.84
N VAL A 164 9.30 7.50 -0.03
CA VAL A 164 8.94 6.99 -1.37
C VAL A 164 7.91 5.86 -1.28
N MET A 165 8.12 4.90 -0.37
CA MET A 165 7.17 3.81 -0.17
C MET A 165 5.79 4.30 0.26
N ARG A 166 5.76 5.31 1.12
CA ARG A 166 4.51 5.91 1.57
C ARG A 166 3.81 6.65 0.45
N GLN A 167 4.53 7.41 -0.37
CA GLN A 167 3.96 8.06 -1.54
C GLN A 167 3.28 7.04 -2.46
N ILE A 168 3.94 5.92 -2.76
CA ILE A 168 3.39 4.85 -3.60
C ILE A 168 2.07 4.31 -2.99
N LEU A 169 2.12 3.89 -1.71
CA LEU A 169 0.98 3.27 -1.02
C LEU A 169 -0.17 4.22 -0.73
N LEU A 170 0.09 5.52 -0.61
CA LEU A 170 -0.90 6.56 -0.34
C LEU A 170 -1.30 7.36 -1.58
N SER A 171 -0.80 7.00 -2.75
CA SER A 171 -1.21 7.59 -4.02
C SER A 171 -2.72 7.45 -4.24
N GLY A 172 -3.34 8.50 -4.77
CA GLY A 172 -4.79 8.62 -4.90
C GLY A 172 -5.52 9.01 -3.61
N SER A 173 -4.82 9.12 -2.48
CA SER A 173 -5.38 9.71 -1.26
C SER A 173 -5.24 11.23 -1.23
N SER A 174 -5.95 11.89 -0.30
CA SER A 174 -5.78 13.32 -0.04
C SER A 174 -4.42 13.67 0.58
N ALA A 175 -3.64 12.67 1.01
CA ALA A 175 -2.29 12.90 1.53
C ALA A 175 -1.34 13.17 0.37
N ASN A 176 -1.04 14.44 0.13
CA ASN A 176 0.00 14.82 -0.83
C ASN A 176 1.37 14.64 -0.18
N ILE A 177 2.01 13.49 -0.40
CA ILE A 177 3.33 13.17 0.13
C ILE A 177 4.34 13.32 -1.00
N SER A 178 5.22 14.32 -0.89
CA SER A 178 6.40 14.44 -1.74
C SER A 178 7.61 13.88 -0.99
N PRO A 179 8.32 12.88 -1.51
CA PRO A 179 9.50 12.33 -0.86
C PRO A 179 10.64 13.34 -0.90
N PHE A 180 11.29 13.55 0.24
CA PHE A 180 12.45 14.44 0.35
C PHE A 180 13.76 13.73 0.02
N ASP A 181 13.77 12.40 0.12
CA ASP A 181 14.92 11.54 -0.05
C ASP A 181 14.48 10.13 -0.46
N LEU A 182 15.39 9.41 -1.11
CA LEU A 182 15.23 7.98 -1.38
C LEU A 182 16.01 7.21 -0.31
N ASN A 183 15.33 6.37 0.46
CA ASN A 183 15.97 5.53 1.45
C ASN A 183 16.01 4.09 0.92
N VAL A 184 17.19 3.48 0.94
CA VAL A 184 17.38 2.09 0.55
C VAL A 184 18.04 1.31 1.69
N ILE A 185 17.64 0.06 1.88
CA ILE A 185 18.30 -0.90 2.75
C ILE A 185 19.05 -1.91 1.88
N LEU A 186 20.26 -2.29 2.29
CA LEU A 186 21.12 -3.21 1.55
C LEU A 186 21.58 -4.34 2.47
N ALA A 187 21.78 -5.54 1.91
CA ALA A 187 22.45 -6.62 2.61
C ALA A 187 23.92 -6.28 2.88
N HIS A 188 24.51 -6.90 3.91
CA HIS A 188 25.92 -6.73 4.23
C HIS A 188 26.81 -7.14 3.04
N ASP A 189 27.86 -6.37 2.76
CA ASP A 189 28.85 -6.62 1.69
C ASP A 189 28.25 -6.73 0.27
N ARG A 190 27.12 -6.07 0.02
CA ARG A 190 26.44 -6.08 -1.29
C ARG A 190 26.13 -4.69 -1.86
N GLU A 191 26.77 -3.65 -1.36
CA GLU A 191 26.52 -2.26 -1.76
C GLU A 191 27.26 -1.79 -3.03
N ASP A 192 28.32 -2.50 -3.44
CA ASP A 192 29.13 -2.15 -4.62
C ASP A 192 28.34 -1.91 -5.92
N PRO A 193 27.31 -2.71 -6.27
CA PRO A 193 26.50 -2.47 -7.45
C PRO A 193 25.74 -1.13 -7.37
N LEU A 194 25.17 -0.81 -6.19
CA LEU A 194 24.49 0.47 -5.98
C LEU A 194 25.47 1.64 -6.07
N ASN A 195 26.63 1.53 -5.42
CA ASN A 195 27.69 2.53 -5.48
C ASN A 195 28.05 2.87 -6.94
N SER A 196 28.37 1.84 -7.72
CA SER A 196 28.72 1.99 -9.13
C SER A 196 27.61 2.62 -9.96
N PHE A 197 26.36 2.19 -9.74
CA PHE A 197 25.18 2.74 -10.39
C PHE A 197 25.00 4.23 -10.09
N LEU A 198 25.07 4.62 -8.81
CA LEU A 198 24.86 6.00 -8.38
C LEU A 198 25.98 6.94 -8.83
N TYR A 199 27.24 6.50 -8.80
CA TYR A 199 28.36 7.29 -9.32
C TYR A 199 28.20 7.59 -10.82
N ARG A 200 27.74 6.61 -11.61
CA ARG A 200 27.47 6.82 -13.03
C ARG A 200 26.34 7.84 -13.27
N LEU A 201 25.36 7.90 -12.37
CA LEU A 201 24.30 8.91 -12.40
C LEU A 201 24.74 10.30 -11.91
N GLY A 202 26.02 10.47 -11.55
CA GLY A 202 26.60 11.72 -11.09
C GLY A 202 26.35 12.02 -9.61
N TYR A 203 25.92 11.04 -8.82
CA TYR A 203 25.87 11.18 -7.37
C TYR A 203 27.28 11.14 -6.78
N GLN A 204 27.49 11.91 -5.73
CA GLN A 204 28.71 11.87 -4.93
C GLN A 204 28.39 11.28 -3.56
N SER A 205 29.17 10.29 -3.16
CA SER A 205 29.07 9.68 -1.83
C SER A 205 29.74 10.58 -0.80
N SER A 206 29.02 10.86 0.28
CA SER A 206 29.60 11.35 1.52
C SER A 206 29.39 10.27 2.59
N VAL A 207 30.48 9.82 3.18
CA VAL A 207 30.43 8.97 4.36
C VAL A 207 30.14 9.87 5.55
N GLU A 208 28.92 9.85 6.08
CA GLU A 208 28.54 10.69 7.23
C GLU A 208 27.58 9.98 8.20
N GLU A 209 27.98 10.11 9.48
CA GLU A 209 27.26 9.94 10.76
C GLU A 209 27.17 8.55 11.42
N PRO A 210 27.38 8.47 12.76
CA PRO A 210 27.13 7.27 13.54
C PRO A 210 25.62 7.02 13.68
N VAL A 211 25.04 6.22 12.78
CA VAL A 211 23.59 5.89 12.74
C VAL A 211 23.16 4.90 13.83
N LYS A 212 23.84 4.90 14.98
CA LYS A 212 23.48 4.05 16.12
C LYS A 212 22.08 4.36 16.67
N GLU A 213 21.59 5.59 16.51
CA GLU A 213 20.39 6.04 17.24
C GLU A 213 19.07 5.67 16.56
N LEU A 214 18.99 5.60 15.22
CA LEU A 214 17.70 5.46 14.53
C LEU A 214 17.28 4.01 14.26
N CYS A 215 18.21 3.14 13.86
CA CYS A 215 17.91 1.74 13.49
C CYS A 215 18.59 0.73 14.45
N GLY A 216 19.03 1.21 15.61
CA GLY A 216 19.72 0.43 16.62
C GLY A 216 20.96 -0.30 16.09
N ASN A 217 21.20 -1.50 16.62
CA ASN A 217 22.39 -2.29 16.28
C ASN A 217 22.29 -3.05 14.93
N SER A 218 21.22 -2.89 14.14
CA SER A 218 21.04 -3.64 12.87
C SER A 218 21.76 -3.03 11.67
N VAL A 219 22.11 -1.74 11.73
CA VAL A 219 22.81 -1.03 10.66
C VAL A 219 24.31 -1.06 10.94
N ASP A 220 25.09 -1.52 9.97
CA ASP A 220 26.56 -1.50 10.00
C ASP A 220 27.08 -0.09 9.72
N ARG A 221 26.66 0.45 8.58
CA ARG A 221 27.05 1.78 8.09
C ARG A 221 25.91 2.43 7.32
N VAL A 222 26.03 3.74 7.17
CA VAL A 222 25.12 4.54 6.36
C VAL A 222 25.91 5.35 5.35
N GLU A 223 25.47 5.27 4.11
CA GLU A 223 26.07 5.94 2.98
C GLU A 223 25.06 6.96 2.45
N VAL A 224 25.48 8.22 2.35
CA VAL A 224 24.62 9.30 1.85
C VAL A 224 25.16 9.76 0.51
N TYR A 225 24.32 9.69 -0.51
CA TYR A 225 24.62 10.14 -1.86
C TYR A 225 23.87 11.43 -2.16
N ARG A 226 24.57 12.39 -2.75
CA ARG A 226 24.02 13.70 -3.09
C ARG A 226 24.29 14.00 -4.57
N ARG A 227 23.28 14.56 -5.25
CA ARG A 227 23.39 15.07 -6.62
C ARG A 227 22.68 16.42 -6.72
N GLY A 228 23.29 17.37 -7.44
CA GLY A 228 22.77 18.74 -7.56
C GLY A 228 23.33 19.70 -6.50
N THR A 229 22.83 20.93 -6.49
CA THR A 229 23.31 22.01 -5.61
C THR A 229 22.13 22.85 -5.10
N GLY A 230 22.24 23.38 -3.88
CA GLY A 230 21.24 24.29 -3.32
C GLY A 230 19.92 23.61 -2.98
N ALA A 231 18.80 24.20 -3.43
CA ALA A 231 17.46 23.70 -3.16
C ALA A 231 17.11 22.42 -3.95
N ASP A 232 17.79 22.18 -5.07
CA ASP A 232 17.54 21.02 -5.96
C ASP A 232 18.44 19.82 -5.62
N ILE A 233 18.88 19.71 -4.37
CA ILE A 233 19.73 18.59 -3.94
C ILE A 233 18.89 17.32 -3.82
N GLN A 234 19.23 16.33 -4.63
CA GLN A 234 18.67 14.99 -4.54
C GLN A 234 19.51 14.19 -3.55
N ARG A 235 18.85 13.53 -2.60
CA ARG A 235 19.48 12.75 -1.55
C ARG A 235 19.03 11.30 -1.62
N ILE A 236 19.99 10.39 -1.61
CA ILE A 236 19.78 8.95 -1.43
C ILE A 236 20.52 8.53 -0.15
N THR A 237 19.83 7.84 0.75
CA THR A 237 20.42 7.29 1.99
C THR A 237 20.39 5.78 1.89
N ALA A 238 21.55 5.13 1.86
CA ALA A 238 21.68 3.68 1.91
C ALA A 238 22.03 3.22 3.33
N LEU A 239 21.20 2.33 3.88
CA LEU A 239 21.40 1.68 5.17
C LEU A 239 21.95 0.28 4.92
N VAL A 240 23.24 0.07 5.18
CA VAL A 240 23.87 -1.24 5.04
C VAL A 240 23.63 -2.03 6.32
N SER A 241 23.01 -3.20 6.20
CA SER A 241 22.74 -4.07 7.34
C SER A 241 24.00 -4.78 7.85
N LYS A 242 24.01 -5.16 9.13
CA LYS A 242 25.04 -6.06 9.71
C LYS A 242 24.79 -7.53 9.42
N GLU A 243 23.52 -7.87 9.25
CA GLU A 243 23.03 -9.22 9.00
C GLU A 243 22.23 -9.13 7.70
N GLU A 244 20.93 -9.42 7.74
CA GLU A 244 20.03 -9.27 6.61
C GLU A 244 19.36 -7.88 6.57
N ALA A 245 19.06 -7.40 5.36
CA ALA A 245 18.40 -6.10 5.14
C ALA A 245 17.06 -6.00 5.88
N ILE A 246 16.31 -7.10 5.98
CA ILE A 246 15.01 -7.15 6.68
C ILE A 246 15.13 -6.78 8.16
N SER A 247 16.27 -7.05 8.80
CA SER A 247 16.51 -6.70 10.20
C SER A 247 16.48 -5.19 10.42
N VAL A 248 16.99 -4.41 9.45
CA VAL A 248 16.96 -2.94 9.47
C VAL A 248 15.53 -2.45 9.35
N LEU A 249 14.76 -3.00 8.41
CA LEU A 249 13.35 -2.66 8.22
C LEU A 249 12.54 -2.87 9.51
N LEU A 250 12.71 -4.02 10.15
CA LEU A 250 11.99 -4.40 11.36
C LEU A 250 12.41 -3.62 12.61
N ARG A 251 13.63 -3.06 12.61
CA ARG A 251 14.11 -2.14 13.66
C ARG A 251 13.86 -0.67 13.36
N SER A 252 13.05 -0.37 12.34
CA SER A 252 12.65 1.00 12.07
C SER A 252 11.99 1.65 13.30
N PRO A 253 12.25 2.94 13.57
CA PRO A 253 11.78 3.63 14.77
C PRO A 253 10.26 3.81 14.83
N PHE A 254 9.55 3.61 13.72
CA PHE A 254 8.08 3.63 13.69
C PHE A 254 7.52 2.81 12.53
N THR A 255 6.26 2.37 12.66
CA THR A 255 5.63 1.44 11.70
C THR A 255 5.45 2.01 10.30
N GLY A 256 5.44 3.32 10.13
CA GLY A 256 5.37 3.98 8.82
C GLY A 256 6.60 3.72 7.94
N GLN A 257 7.73 3.35 8.52
CA GLN A 257 8.94 2.95 7.81
C GLN A 257 9.04 1.43 7.59
N MET A 258 8.09 0.63 8.10
CA MET A 258 8.05 -0.83 7.92
C MET A 258 7.33 -1.24 6.63
N ASN A 259 7.58 -0.47 5.57
CA ASN A 259 7.11 -0.72 4.20
C ASN A 259 8.35 -0.80 3.31
N ALA A 260 8.40 -1.78 2.42
CA ALA A 260 9.54 -1.99 1.54
C ALA A 260 9.12 -2.36 0.12
N LEU A 261 9.92 -1.94 -0.85
CA LEU A 261 9.80 -2.29 -2.27
C LEU A 261 11.13 -2.90 -2.72
N THR A 262 11.10 -4.19 -3.06
CA THR A 262 12.20 -4.90 -3.70
C THR A 262 12.12 -4.75 -5.22
N SER A 263 13.03 -5.40 -5.94
CA SER A 263 13.01 -5.56 -7.40
C SER A 263 11.66 -6.05 -7.94
N THR A 264 10.90 -6.81 -7.14
CA THR A 264 9.75 -7.57 -7.62
C THR A 264 8.52 -7.52 -6.71
N THR A 265 8.68 -7.19 -5.43
CA THR A 265 7.60 -7.20 -4.44
C THR A 265 7.52 -5.92 -3.63
N LEU A 266 6.30 -5.52 -3.34
CA LEU A 266 5.95 -4.50 -2.36
C LEU A 266 5.44 -5.20 -1.10
N GLY A 267 5.97 -4.86 0.07
CA GLY A 267 5.50 -5.36 1.35
C GLY A 267 5.21 -4.27 2.39
N SER A 268 4.25 -4.55 3.28
CA SER A 268 3.88 -3.72 4.43
C SER A 268 3.55 -4.58 5.65
N TYR A 269 4.20 -4.33 6.79
CA TYR A 269 3.91 -5.05 8.05
C TYR A 269 2.73 -4.48 8.85
N TYR A 270 2.32 -3.25 8.54
CA TYR A 270 1.21 -2.55 9.18
C TYR A 270 0.33 -1.82 8.15
N PRO A 271 -0.20 -2.52 7.12
CA PRO A 271 -0.95 -1.92 6.03
C PRO A 271 -2.13 -1.08 6.53
N ARG A 272 -2.84 -1.54 7.57
CA ARG A 272 -3.94 -0.77 8.19
C ARG A 272 -3.49 0.61 8.67
N LEU A 273 -2.32 0.71 9.29
CA LEU A 273 -1.80 2.01 9.76
C LEU A 273 -1.29 2.84 8.59
N THR A 274 -0.58 2.21 7.65
CA THR A 274 -0.10 2.88 6.45
C THR A 274 -1.24 3.53 5.67
N PHE A 275 -2.33 2.81 5.38
CA PHE A 275 -3.47 3.38 4.62
C PHE A 275 -4.31 4.40 5.40
N ARG A 276 -4.20 4.43 6.73
CA ARG A 276 -4.77 5.51 7.55
C ARG A 276 -3.86 6.72 7.67
N ASN A 277 -2.68 6.66 7.06
CA ASN A 277 -1.60 7.64 7.26
C ASN A 277 -1.24 7.83 8.74
N GLU A 278 -1.27 6.72 9.50
CA GLU A 278 -0.92 6.62 10.91
C GLU A 278 0.38 5.82 11.09
N SER A 279 1.06 6.03 12.21
CA SER A 279 2.23 5.24 12.60
C SER A 279 2.31 5.12 14.12
N LEU A 280 2.84 3.98 14.58
CA LEU A 280 3.21 3.77 15.98
C LEU A 280 4.73 3.85 16.11
N SER A 281 5.22 4.52 17.16
CA SER A 281 6.63 4.50 17.52
C SER A 281 7.05 3.14 18.10
N LEU A 282 8.32 2.78 17.90
CA LEU A 282 8.97 1.71 18.65
C LEU A 282 9.07 2.11 20.13
N GLU A 283 8.91 1.14 21.03
CA GLU A 283 8.99 1.41 22.47
C GLU A 283 10.36 2.01 22.85
N GLY A 284 10.35 3.14 23.58
CA GLY A 284 11.56 3.86 24.00
C GLY A 284 12.13 4.82 22.94
N PHE A 285 11.54 4.91 21.75
CA PHE A 285 11.98 5.85 20.73
C PHE A 285 11.58 7.30 21.10
N ASP A 286 12.56 8.20 21.15
CA ASP A 286 12.30 9.63 21.36
C ASP A 286 11.90 10.31 20.04
N GLN A 287 10.62 10.63 19.91
CA GLN A 287 10.07 11.33 18.73
C GLN A 287 10.71 12.70 18.48
N SER A 288 11.35 13.32 19.49
CA SER A 288 12.04 14.60 19.35
C SER A 288 13.28 14.50 18.45
N THR A 289 13.84 13.29 18.29
CA THR A 289 14.98 12.99 17.42
C THR A 289 14.60 12.95 15.93
N LEU A 290 13.30 12.90 15.60
CA LEU A 290 12.87 12.84 14.21
C LEU A 290 13.24 14.15 13.48
N PRO A 291 13.80 14.05 12.26
CA PRO A 291 14.01 15.20 11.39
C PRO A 291 12.71 15.97 11.20
N ALA A 292 12.77 17.30 11.15
CA ALA A 292 11.59 18.14 10.97
C ALA A 292 10.77 17.78 9.71
N SER A 293 11.44 17.28 8.65
CA SER A 293 10.80 16.79 7.42
C SER A 293 9.94 15.54 7.61
N VAL A 294 10.17 14.77 8.67
CA VAL A 294 9.45 13.53 9.00
C VAL A 294 8.39 13.78 10.08
N ARG A 295 8.26 15.00 10.59
CA ARG A 295 7.27 15.34 11.62
C ARG A 295 5.88 15.57 11.01
N PRO A 296 4.81 15.50 11.83
CA PRO A 296 3.48 15.98 11.45
C PRO A 296 3.58 17.40 10.83
N PRO A 297 2.81 17.71 9.77
CA PRO A 297 1.53 17.11 9.40
C PRO A 297 1.59 15.96 8.38
N THR A 298 2.80 15.51 7.98
CA THR A 298 2.95 14.48 6.94
C THR A 298 2.21 13.17 7.30
N PHE A 299 2.15 12.84 8.60
CA PHE A 299 1.36 11.74 9.14
C PHE A 299 1.14 11.86 10.65
N ALA A 300 0.19 11.07 11.16
CA ALA A 300 -0.04 10.96 12.59
C ALA A 300 0.91 9.91 13.20
N LEU A 301 1.82 10.35 14.07
CA LEU A 301 2.71 9.49 14.83
C LEU A 301 2.23 9.40 16.27
N TYR A 302 1.92 8.19 16.72
CA TYR A 302 1.48 7.91 18.08
C TYR A 302 2.56 7.15 18.84
N PRO A 303 2.77 7.42 20.14
CA PRO A 303 3.72 6.68 20.95
C PRO A 303 3.30 5.21 21.15
N ASP A 304 2.00 4.95 21.19
CA ASP A 304 1.42 3.62 21.35
C ASP A 304 0.01 3.53 20.73
N ASN A 305 -0.64 2.39 20.94
CA ASN A 305 -1.98 2.10 20.41
C ASN A 305 -3.13 2.38 21.40
N SER A 306 -2.92 3.21 22.44
CA SER A 306 -3.96 3.57 23.43
C SER A 306 -5.15 4.30 22.81
N HIS A 307 -4.93 5.05 21.72
CA HIS A 307 -5.94 5.80 20.99
C HIS A 307 -6.91 4.92 20.17
N TRP A 308 -6.71 3.61 20.10
CA TRP A 308 -7.58 2.73 19.32
C TRP A 308 -8.87 2.39 20.07
N SER A 309 -10.01 2.69 19.44
CA SER A 309 -11.33 2.35 19.98
C SER A 309 -11.71 0.87 19.84
N ASN A 310 -11.19 0.18 18.83
CA ASN A 310 -11.49 -1.23 18.56
C ASN A 310 -10.35 -2.15 19.00
N PRO A 311 -10.61 -3.45 19.29
CA PRO A 311 -9.56 -4.43 19.54
C PRO A 311 -8.50 -4.43 18.43
N CYS A 312 -7.23 -4.59 18.81
CA CYS A 312 -6.11 -4.50 17.86
C CYS A 312 -6.10 -5.59 16.78
N GLY A 313 -6.64 -6.77 17.09
CA GLY A 313 -6.57 -7.95 16.22
C GLY A 313 -5.13 -8.33 15.87
N ILE A 314 -4.92 -8.69 14.60
CA ILE A 314 -3.62 -9.12 14.05
C ILE A 314 -2.55 -8.03 14.04
N TYR A 315 -2.92 -6.75 14.23
CA TYR A 315 -2.00 -5.60 14.22
C TYR A 315 -1.61 -5.14 15.62
N CYS A 316 -1.87 -5.96 16.66
CA CYS A 316 -1.46 -5.62 18.02
C CYS A 316 0.07 -5.48 18.10
N PRO A 317 0.61 -4.34 18.59
CA PRO A 317 2.05 -4.10 18.67
C PRO A 317 2.76 -5.04 19.65
N ALA A 318 2.03 -5.62 20.61
CA ALA A 318 2.53 -6.58 21.59
C ALA A 318 2.54 -8.04 21.12
N THR A 319 2.02 -8.32 19.92
CA THR A 319 2.01 -9.68 19.36
C THR A 319 3.37 -9.99 18.73
N TRP A 320 3.89 -11.19 18.98
CA TRP A 320 5.06 -11.70 18.27
C TRP A 320 4.73 -11.89 16.79
N ARG A 321 5.43 -11.14 15.96
CA ARG A 321 5.37 -11.15 14.51
C ARG A 321 6.50 -11.99 13.96
N LYS A 322 6.30 -12.50 12.75
CA LYS A 322 7.33 -13.21 11.99
C LYS A 322 7.68 -12.42 10.73
N THR A 323 8.87 -12.62 10.21
CA THR A 323 9.26 -12.12 8.87
C THR A 323 8.48 -12.81 7.77
N ARG A 324 8.28 -14.13 7.91
CA ARG A 324 7.61 -14.99 6.94
C ARG A 324 6.26 -15.48 7.45
N ASN A 325 5.28 -15.58 6.54
CA ASN A 325 3.93 -16.11 6.81
C ASN A 325 3.21 -15.41 7.98
N ASP A 326 3.54 -14.14 8.20
CA ASP A 326 2.90 -13.33 9.21
C ASP A 326 1.54 -12.82 8.72
N ARG A 327 0.50 -12.97 9.56
CA ARG A 327 -0.87 -12.63 9.16
C ARG A 327 -1.10 -11.13 8.96
N GLY A 328 -0.28 -10.28 9.57
CA GLY A 328 -0.35 -8.83 9.40
C GLY A 328 0.63 -8.30 8.35
N LEU A 329 1.47 -9.15 7.77
CA LEU A 329 2.28 -8.79 6.61
C LEU A 329 1.42 -8.90 5.36
N ALA A 330 1.40 -7.83 4.56
CA ALA A 330 0.81 -7.86 3.25
C ALA A 330 1.88 -7.70 2.18
N LEU A 331 1.85 -8.57 1.18
CA LEU A 331 2.79 -8.64 0.08
C LEU A 331 2.05 -8.54 -1.25
N TYR A 332 2.73 -7.98 -2.25
CA TYR A 332 2.27 -7.95 -3.63
C TYR A 332 3.43 -7.93 -4.59
N ARG A 333 3.36 -8.87 -5.53
CA ARG A 333 4.34 -8.98 -6.60
C ARG A 333 3.97 -8.02 -7.71
N TRP A 334 4.71 -6.91 -7.84
CA TRP A 334 4.43 -5.86 -8.81
C TRP A 334 5.17 -6.08 -10.14
N SER A 335 6.23 -6.88 -10.14
CA SER A 335 6.97 -7.26 -11.33
C SER A 335 7.05 -8.79 -11.44
N ALA A 336 6.71 -9.31 -12.62
CA ALA A 336 7.00 -10.70 -12.96
C ALA A 336 8.50 -10.80 -13.21
N HIS A 337 9.20 -11.61 -12.43
CA HIS A 337 10.55 -11.99 -12.81
C HIS A 337 10.43 -12.76 -14.13
N PRO A 338 11.24 -12.49 -15.17
CA PRO A 338 11.12 -13.17 -16.48
C PRO A 338 11.21 -14.70 -16.44
N GLN A 339 11.58 -15.27 -15.29
CA GLN A 339 11.72 -16.71 -15.08
C GLN A 339 10.62 -17.33 -14.20
N ALA A 340 9.70 -16.53 -13.65
CA ALA A 340 8.65 -17.01 -12.76
C ALA A 340 7.28 -16.99 -13.45
N GLU A 341 6.86 -18.12 -14.03
CA GLU A 341 5.50 -18.33 -14.59
C GLU A 341 4.40 -18.40 -13.50
N SER A 342 4.66 -17.88 -12.29
CA SER A 342 3.70 -17.97 -11.19
C SER A 342 2.67 -16.82 -11.30
N PRO A 343 1.36 -17.10 -11.13
CA PRO A 343 0.34 -16.07 -11.11
C PRO A 343 0.60 -15.05 -9.99
N PRO A 344 0.19 -13.78 -10.15
CA PRO A 344 0.38 -12.74 -9.15
C PRO A 344 -0.23 -13.16 -7.81
N GLN A 345 0.55 -12.98 -6.73
CA GLN A 345 0.11 -13.31 -5.38
C GLN A 345 -0.68 -12.18 -4.73
N PHE A 346 -1.73 -12.55 -4.00
CA PHE A 346 -2.73 -11.63 -3.46
C PHE A 346 -2.28 -10.93 -2.18
N TRP A 347 -2.62 -9.63 -2.08
CA TRP A 347 -2.49 -8.84 -0.86
C TRP A 347 -3.29 -9.46 0.29
N GLY A 348 -2.62 -9.82 1.38
CA GLY A 348 -3.28 -10.30 2.61
C GLY A 348 -3.80 -11.74 2.60
N ARG A 349 -3.58 -12.52 1.53
CA ARG A 349 -3.62 -13.99 1.66
C ARG A 349 -2.25 -14.47 2.16
N PRO A 350 -2.19 -15.43 3.10
CA PRO A 350 -0.92 -16.05 3.47
C PRO A 350 -0.27 -16.58 2.20
N ALA A 351 0.97 -16.14 1.93
CA ALA A 351 1.74 -16.57 0.77
C ALA A 351 1.66 -18.09 0.64
N VAL A 352 1.04 -18.56 -0.43
CA VAL A 352 1.05 -20.00 -0.75
C VAL A 352 2.51 -20.35 -1.03
N SER A 353 2.92 -21.53 -0.57
CA SER A 353 4.30 -22.02 -0.37
C SER A 353 5.31 -21.85 -1.52
N ASP A 354 4.87 -21.42 -2.69
CA ASP A 354 5.63 -21.44 -3.93
C ASP A 354 6.08 -20.04 -4.40
N VAL A 355 6.07 -19.02 -3.52
CA VAL A 355 6.89 -17.81 -3.77
C VAL A 355 8.34 -18.26 -3.80
N GLN A 356 8.88 -18.42 -5.00
CA GLN A 356 10.32 -18.56 -5.18
C GLN A 356 11.03 -17.43 -4.43
N GLN A 357 12.11 -17.82 -3.76
CA GLN A 357 12.85 -17.11 -2.72
C GLN A 357 13.22 -15.66 -3.11
N GLU A 358 12.37 -14.69 -2.78
CA GLU A 358 12.87 -13.33 -2.61
C GLU A 358 13.62 -13.26 -1.29
N HIS A 359 14.93 -13.01 -1.36
CA HIS A 359 15.82 -13.05 -0.21
C HIS A 359 15.33 -12.16 0.93
N LEU A 360 14.89 -10.92 0.68
CA LEU A 360 14.44 -10.02 1.75
C LEU A 360 13.31 -10.60 2.62
N TRP A 361 12.32 -11.26 2.01
CA TRP A 361 11.13 -11.77 2.71
C TRP A 361 11.28 -13.20 3.22
N THR A 362 12.35 -13.90 2.80
CA THR A 362 12.52 -15.34 3.06
C THR A 362 13.84 -15.73 3.70
N ALA A 363 14.86 -14.86 3.70
CA ALA A 363 16.21 -15.17 4.19
C ALA A 363 16.20 -15.52 5.67
N ASP A 364 15.50 -14.73 6.49
CA ASP A 364 15.48 -14.96 7.93
C ASP A 364 14.12 -15.38 8.48
N LEU A 365 14.17 -16.22 9.51
CA LEU A 365 13.05 -16.52 10.40
C LEU A 365 13.13 -15.68 11.68
N LEU A 366 13.15 -14.34 11.54
CA LEU A 366 13.13 -13.47 12.72
C LEU A 366 11.74 -13.46 13.35
N SER A 367 11.73 -13.51 14.68
CA SER A 367 10.55 -13.19 15.49
C SER A 367 10.77 -11.85 16.18
N TRP A 368 9.82 -10.95 16.07
CA TRP A 368 9.94 -9.58 16.55
C TRP A 368 8.60 -9.06 17.08
N LYS A 369 8.60 -7.91 17.75
CA LYS A 369 7.39 -7.19 18.16
C LYS A 369 7.73 -5.72 18.28
N LEU A 370 6.73 -4.85 18.12
CA LEU A 370 6.94 -3.40 18.21
C LEU A 370 7.04 -2.92 19.66
N CYS A 371 6.23 -3.50 20.55
CA CYS A 371 6.18 -3.12 21.96
C CYS A 371 6.11 -4.37 22.84
N HIS A 372 6.56 -4.26 24.07
CA HIS A 372 6.39 -5.29 25.08
C HIS A 372 4.95 -5.34 25.61
N ARG A 373 4.25 -4.20 25.61
CA ARG A 373 2.89 -4.05 26.14
C ARG A 373 1.92 -3.54 25.07
N CYS A 374 0.65 -3.90 25.20
CA CYS A 374 -0.43 -3.31 24.43
C CYS A 374 -1.11 -2.26 25.29
N ALA A 375 -1.21 -1.02 24.81
CA ALA A 375 -1.82 0.10 25.53
C ALA A 375 -3.32 0.26 25.25
N ASN A 376 -3.86 -0.45 24.25
CA ASN A 376 -5.29 -0.42 23.93
C ASN A 376 -6.13 -1.14 25.01
N PRO A 377 -7.05 -0.45 25.72
CA PRO A 377 -7.89 -1.04 26.76
C PRO A 377 -8.87 -2.10 26.27
N ASN A 378 -9.21 -2.06 24.97
CA ASN A 378 -10.15 -2.99 24.35
C ASN A 378 -9.44 -4.21 23.74
N CYS A 379 -8.13 -4.36 23.94
CA CYS A 379 -7.37 -5.47 23.39
C CYS A 379 -7.17 -6.59 24.43
N PRO A 380 -7.46 -7.87 24.08
CA PRO A 380 -7.16 -9.00 24.96
C PRO A 380 -5.69 -9.12 25.37
N ASN A 381 -4.77 -8.55 24.58
CA ASN A 381 -3.35 -8.57 24.86
C ASN A 381 -2.89 -7.55 25.92
N MET A 382 -3.75 -6.62 26.36
CA MET A 382 -3.37 -5.58 27.34
C MET A 382 -2.89 -6.20 28.66
N GLY A 383 -3.65 -7.14 29.22
CA GLY A 383 -3.31 -7.80 30.50
C GLY A 383 -2.30 -8.96 30.39
N LEU A 384 -1.89 -9.36 29.18
CA LEU A 384 -0.98 -10.50 29.01
C LEU A 384 0.46 -10.19 29.42
N TYR A 385 0.87 -8.92 29.44
CA TYR A 385 2.22 -8.60 29.87
C TYR A 385 2.39 -8.78 31.38
N ASP A 386 1.46 -8.26 32.18
CA ASP A 386 1.56 -8.31 33.65
C ASP A 386 1.48 -9.75 34.18
N SER A 387 0.75 -10.63 33.48
CA SER A 387 0.76 -12.06 33.78
C SER A 387 2.09 -12.73 33.40
N ARG A 388 2.75 -12.31 32.31
CA ARG A 388 4.03 -12.88 31.87
C ARG A 388 5.24 -12.38 32.66
N SER A 389 5.24 -11.12 33.08
CA SER A 389 6.35 -10.53 33.83
C SER A 389 6.58 -11.22 35.17
N GLN A 390 5.53 -11.78 35.77
CA GLN A 390 5.62 -12.62 36.97
C GLN A 390 6.48 -13.88 36.77
N PHE A 391 6.62 -14.37 35.54
CA PHE A 391 7.44 -15.55 35.21
C PHE A 391 8.85 -15.22 34.75
N LEU A 392 9.18 -13.94 34.52
CA LEU A 392 10.51 -13.49 34.08
C LEU A 392 11.41 -13.02 35.25
N LEU A 393 10.88 -13.00 36.47
CA LEU A 393 11.59 -12.62 37.70
C LEU A 393 12.11 -13.84 38.50
N VAL A 394 12.12 -15.02 37.87
CA VAL A 394 12.72 -16.27 38.37
C VAL A 394 13.91 -16.58 37.49
#